data_AF-A0A7H4GSD2-F1
#
_entry.id   AF-A0A7H4GSD2-F1
#
_cell.length_a   1.000
_cell.length_b   1.000
_cell.length_c   1.000
_cell.angle_alpha   90.00
_cell.angle_beta   90.00
_cell.angle_gamma   90.00
#
_symmetry.space_group_name_H-M   'P 1'
#
loop_
_entity.id
_entity.type
_entity.pdbx_description
1 polymer ?
#
loop_
_entity_poly.entity_id
_entity_poly.type
_entity_poly.pdbx_seq_one_letter_code
_entity_poly.pdbx_strand_id
1 'polypeptide(L)'
;MVILGVTVFAYFLQMNAFAETMRLFALWPLGTPDQIRFSDVGVLDTGFAPWQLVTYGFMHGGLAHLFFNMFALYMFGLPIERLWGTRRFLIYYFVCLMGAGLVQLLVAAVTGGVYPTIGASGAVFGLLLAYGMMYPNSTIMLLIPPVPIKAKWFVIGYGALTLFFGMTGTMSGVAHFAHLGGMAFGFGLIVYWSQRVGRR
;
A
#
# COMPACT_ATOMS: atom_id res chain seq x y z
N MET A 1 3.94 10.00 11.40
CA MET A 1 4.08 11.17 10.51
C MET A 1 5.42 11.20 9.77
N VAL A 2 6.50 10.66 10.34
CA VAL A 2 7.81 10.57 9.67
C VAL A 2 7.73 9.91 8.28
N ILE A 3 6.97 8.81 8.15
CA ILE A 3 6.78 8.12 6.86
C ILE A 3 6.25 9.06 5.78
N LEU A 4 5.28 9.92 6.12
CA LEU A 4 4.72 10.88 5.16
C LEU A 4 5.80 11.82 4.62
N GLY A 5 6.60 12.43 5.52
CA GLY A 5 7.68 13.32 5.12
C GLY A 5 8.74 12.63 4.27
N VAL A 6 9.13 11.41 4.65
CA VAL A 6 10.09 10.59 3.88
C VAL A 6 9.54 10.25 2.50
N THR A 7 8.27 9.85 2.39
CA THR A 7 7.64 9.50 1.11
C THR A 7 7.51 10.71 0.18
N VAL A 8 7.14 11.88 0.71
CA VAL A 8 7.07 13.10 -0.08
C VAL A 8 8.46 13.50 -0.59
N PHE A 9 9.48 13.43 0.28
CA PHE A 9 10.86 13.69 -0.13
C PHE A 9 11.34 12.69 -1.20
N ALA A 10 11.10 11.39 -1.00
CA ALA A 10 11.43 10.34 -1.95
C ALA A 10 10.76 10.56 -3.32
N TYR A 11 9.50 11.04 -3.34
CA TYR A 11 8.82 11.38 -4.58
C TYR A 11 9.52 12.51 -5.35
N PHE A 12 9.98 13.56 -4.68
CA PHE A 12 10.73 14.62 -5.36
C PHE A 12 12.08 14.13 -5.91
N LEU A 13 12.77 13.23 -5.19
CA LEU A 13 13.96 12.56 -5.74
C LEU A 13 13.61 11.71 -6.97
N GLN A 14 12.51 10.95 -6.90
CA GLN A 14 12.01 10.15 -8.02
C GLN A 14 11.77 11.00 -9.27
N MET A 15 11.21 12.20 -9.14
CA MET A 15 10.96 13.10 -10.28
C MET A 15 12.25 13.57 -10.97
N ASN A 16 13.37 13.62 -10.26
CA ASN A 16 14.67 14.02 -10.83
C ASN A 16 15.44 12.85 -11.44
N ALA A 17 15.05 11.60 -11.15
CA ALA A 17 15.74 10.39 -11.59
C ALA A 17 14.75 9.24 -11.86
N PHE A 18 13.70 9.50 -12.65
CA PHE A 18 12.56 8.60 -12.77
C PHE A 18 12.92 7.19 -13.25
N ALA A 19 13.68 7.08 -14.35
CA ALA A 19 14.11 5.80 -14.91
C ALA A 19 14.90 4.96 -13.90
N GLU A 20 15.90 5.57 -13.26
CA GLU A 20 16.79 4.87 -12.33
C GLU A 20 16.09 4.49 -11.03
N THR A 21 15.21 5.37 -10.53
CA THR A 21 14.44 5.06 -9.32
C THR A 21 13.38 3.99 -9.55
N MET A 22 12.73 3.97 -10.72
CA MET A 22 11.84 2.87 -11.13
C MET A 22 12.60 1.54 -11.21
N ARG A 23 13.78 1.55 -11.83
CA ARG A 23 14.64 0.37 -11.92
C ARG A 23 15.03 -0.16 -10.54
N LEU A 24 15.53 0.70 -9.66
CA LEU A 24 16.10 0.27 -8.38
C LEU A 24 15.06 0.01 -7.29
N PHE A 25 13.99 0.80 -7.23
CA PHE A 25 13.13 0.88 -6.06
C PHE A 25 11.69 0.43 -6.26
N ALA A 26 11.21 0.31 -7.50
CA ALA A 26 9.90 -0.28 -7.75
C ALA A 26 9.92 -1.80 -7.50
N LEU A 27 8.78 -2.39 -7.15
CA LEU A 27 8.68 -3.82 -6.90
C LEU A 27 8.51 -4.58 -8.21
N TRP A 28 9.61 -5.10 -8.75
CA TRP A 28 9.61 -5.90 -9.96
C TRP A 28 9.20 -7.35 -9.66
N PRO A 29 8.31 -7.96 -10.47
CA PRO A 29 7.97 -9.36 -10.35
C PRO A 29 9.20 -10.28 -10.46
N LEU A 30 9.13 -11.45 -9.81
CA LEU A 30 10.10 -12.51 -10.00
C LEU A 30 10.02 -13.05 -11.44
N GLY A 31 11.16 -13.24 -12.09
CA GLY A 31 11.21 -13.75 -13.47
C GLY A 31 10.82 -12.73 -14.54
N THR A 32 10.78 -11.44 -14.20
CA THR A 32 10.66 -10.36 -15.21
C THR A 32 11.83 -10.44 -16.19
N PRO A 33 11.62 -10.28 -17.52
CA PRO A 33 12.71 -10.23 -18.49
C PRO A 33 13.75 -9.16 -18.13
N ASP A 34 15.03 -9.46 -18.35
CA ASP A 34 16.15 -8.58 -17.97
C ASP A 34 16.02 -7.15 -18.53
N GLN A 35 15.29 -6.98 -19.63
CA GLN A 35 15.02 -5.67 -20.23
C GLN A 35 13.56 -5.54 -20.66
N ILE A 36 12.93 -4.42 -20.27
CA ILE A 36 11.59 -4.05 -20.74
C ILE A 36 11.64 -2.66 -21.37
N ARG A 37 11.02 -2.52 -22.54
CA ARG A 37 10.86 -1.24 -23.23
C ARG A 37 9.56 -0.58 -22.79
N PHE A 38 9.68 0.62 -22.22
CA PHE A 38 8.58 1.53 -21.96
C PHE A 38 8.54 2.61 -23.05
N SER A 39 7.35 3.02 -23.46
CA SER A 39 7.16 4.03 -24.51
C SER A 39 7.83 5.36 -24.19
N ASP A 40 7.78 5.76 -22.91
CA ASP A 40 8.13 7.13 -22.49
C ASP A 40 9.52 7.21 -21.82
N VAL A 41 10.10 6.05 -21.50
CA VAL A 41 11.34 5.94 -20.68
C VAL A 41 12.44 5.19 -21.42
N GLY A 42 12.13 4.47 -22.51
CA GLY A 42 13.08 3.65 -23.24
C GLY A 42 13.23 2.26 -22.64
N VAL A 43 14.42 1.66 -22.80
CA VAL A 43 14.71 0.32 -22.27
C VAL A 43 15.24 0.45 -20.85
N LEU A 44 14.59 -0.23 -19.90
CA LEU A 44 15.07 -0.35 -18.53
C LEU A 44 15.59 -1.76 -18.32
N ASP A 45 16.78 -1.88 -17.74
CA ASP A 45 17.19 -3.13 -17.11
C ASP A 45 16.24 -3.40 -15.94
N THR A 46 15.75 -4.63 -15.82
CA THR A 46 14.79 -5.00 -14.78
C THR A 46 15.31 -6.18 -13.97
N GLY A 47 14.76 -6.34 -12.77
CA GLY A 47 15.13 -7.44 -11.90
C GLY A 47 14.58 -7.23 -10.50
N PHE A 48 14.10 -8.32 -9.92
CA PHE A 48 13.70 -8.31 -8.51
C PHE A 48 14.91 -8.15 -7.62
N ALA A 49 14.80 -7.25 -6.64
CA ALA A 49 15.76 -7.13 -5.56
C ALA A 49 15.05 -7.10 -4.19
N PRO A 50 15.59 -7.74 -3.14
CA PRO A 50 14.88 -7.89 -1.86
C PRO A 50 14.44 -6.58 -1.19
N TRP A 51 15.21 -5.50 -1.33
CA TRP A 51 14.85 -4.19 -0.75
C TRP A 51 13.59 -3.60 -1.38
N GLN A 52 13.22 -4.03 -2.58
CA GLN A 52 12.02 -3.56 -3.29
C GLN A 52 10.73 -3.92 -2.56
N LEU A 53 10.74 -4.92 -1.66
CA LEU A 53 9.60 -5.22 -0.76
C LEU A 53 9.27 -4.07 0.20
N VAL A 54 10.18 -3.12 0.37
CA VAL A 54 9.99 -1.92 1.19
C VAL A 54 10.02 -0.66 0.33
N THR A 55 11.00 -0.51 -0.55
CA THR A 55 11.23 0.75 -1.26
C THR A 55 10.09 1.13 -2.20
N TYR A 56 9.34 0.15 -2.73
CA TYR A 56 8.23 0.41 -3.63
C TYR A 56 7.11 1.23 -2.99
N GLY A 57 6.97 1.16 -1.66
CA GLY A 57 6.00 1.95 -0.90
C GLY A 57 6.27 3.45 -0.91
N PHE A 58 7.48 3.87 -1.29
CA PHE A 58 7.89 5.27 -1.35
C PHE A 58 7.82 5.83 -2.78
N MET A 59 7.66 4.97 -3.79
CA MET A 59 7.52 5.32 -5.20
C MET A 59 6.07 5.68 -5.53
N HIS A 60 5.82 6.70 -6.35
CA HIS A 60 4.46 7.06 -6.81
C HIS A 60 4.42 7.45 -8.29
N GLY A 61 3.38 6.99 -8.99
CA GLY A 61 3.19 7.24 -10.44
C GLY A 61 2.70 8.64 -10.82
N GLY A 62 2.61 9.55 -9.86
CA GLY A 62 2.17 10.93 -10.11
C GLY A 62 1.66 11.64 -8.86
N LEU A 63 1.41 12.94 -8.98
CA LEU A 63 1.07 13.80 -7.84
C LEU A 63 -0.28 13.44 -7.21
N ALA A 64 -1.29 13.11 -8.02
CA ALA A 64 -2.59 12.66 -7.49
C ALA A 64 -2.46 11.35 -6.71
N HIS A 65 -1.67 10.40 -7.24
CA HIS A 65 -1.41 9.12 -6.57
C HIS A 65 -0.70 9.34 -5.23
N LEU A 66 0.32 10.21 -5.18
CA LEU A 66 0.97 10.61 -3.93
C LEU A 66 -0.01 11.27 -2.96
N PHE A 67 -0.76 12.27 -3.44
CA PHE A 67 -1.68 13.05 -2.62
C PHE A 67 -2.69 12.17 -1.90
N PHE A 68 -3.40 11.28 -2.61
CA PHE A 68 -4.40 10.43 -1.98
C PHE A 68 -3.81 9.42 -0.99
N ASN A 69 -2.62 8.88 -1.26
CA ASN A 69 -1.92 8.02 -0.31
C ASN A 69 -1.53 8.79 0.96
N MET A 70 -0.93 9.97 0.81
CA MET A 70 -0.46 10.76 1.95
C MET A 70 -1.63 11.36 2.74
N PHE A 71 -2.70 11.75 2.04
CA PHE A 71 -3.95 12.19 2.66
C PHE A 71 -4.57 11.06 3.50
N ALA A 72 -4.68 9.84 2.95
CA ALA A 72 -5.18 8.69 3.71
C ALA A 72 -4.25 8.31 4.87
N LEU A 73 -2.93 8.31 4.66
CA LEU A 73 -1.94 8.09 5.72
C LEU A 73 -2.05 9.13 6.84
N TYR A 74 -2.28 10.40 6.51
CA TYR A 74 -2.50 11.45 7.49
C TYR A 74 -3.83 11.24 8.25
N MET A 75 -4.94 11.10 7.52
CA MET A 75 -6.29 11.00 8.07
C MET A 75 -6.47 9.78 8.97
N PHE A 76 -6.01 8.61 8.53
CA PHE A 76 -6.23 7.34 9.23
C PHE A 76 -5.00 6.89 10.03
N GLY A 77 -3.80 7.22 9.57
CA GLY A 77 -2.57 6.84 10.26
C GLY A 77 -2.31 7.64 11.52
N LEU A 78 -2.61 8.96 11.55
CA LEU A 78 -2.35 9.78 12.74
C LEU A 78 -3.13 9.33 13.99
N PRO A 79 -4.45 9.03 13.94
CA PRO A 79 -5.16 8.47 15.09
C PRO A 79 -4.56 7.15 15.58
N ILE A 80 -4.16 6.27 14.66
CA ILE A 80 -3.58 4.96 14.98
C ILE A 80 -2.17 5.10 15.58
N GLU A 81 -1.36 6.02 15.06
CA GLU A 81 -0.04 6.33 15.63
C GLU A 81 -0.15 6.90 17.04
N ARG A 82 -1.13 7.76 17.32
CA ARG A 82 -1.40 8.25 18.67
C ARG A 82 -1.87 7.15 19.61
N LEU A 83 -2.69 6.23 19.12
CA LEU A 83 -3.23 5.12 19.91
C LEU A 83 -2.14 4.09 20.28
N TRP A 84 -1.30 3.71 19.32
CA TRP A 84 -0.31 2.63 19.50
C TRP A 84 1.10 3.12 19.85
N GLY A 85 1.36 4.42 19.69
CA GLY A 85 2.69 5.01 19.71
C GLY A 85 3.47 4.73 18.41
N THR A 86 4.43 5.61 18.11
CA THR A 86 5.20 5.59 16.85
C THR A 86 5.87 4.24 16.58
N ARG A 87 6.48 3.58 17.58
CA ARG A 87 7.18 2.31 17.35
C ARG A 87 6.25 1.21 16.82
N ARG A 88 5.09 1.00 17.44
CA ARG A 88 4.13 -0.03 17.00
C ARG A 88 3.49 0.35 15.68
N PHE A 89 3.18 1.63 15.48
CA PHE A 89 2.69 2.12 14.20
C PHE A 89 3.65 1.84 13.04
N LEU A 90 4.96 2.09 13.21
CA LEU A 90 5.96 1.79 12.19
C LEU A 90 6.02 0.30 11.87
N ILE A 91 6.07 -0.56 12.91
CA ILE A 91 6.04 -2.02 12.72
C ILE A 91 4.80 -2.43 11.93
N TYR A 92 3.63 -1.92 12.31
CA TYR A 92 2.37 -2.21 11.64
C TYR A 92 2.40 -1.77 10.16
N TYR A 93 2.82 -0.54 9.89
CA TYR A 93 2.90 0.02 8.55
C TYR A 93 3.79 -0.84 7.65
N PHE A 94 4.99 -1.19 8.10
CA PHE A 94 5.93 -1.98 7.31
C PHE A 94 5.48 -3.44 7.14
N VAL A 95 4.81 -4.04 8.13
CA VAL A 95 4.22 -5.38 7.95
C VAL A 95 3.12 -5.36 6.89
N CYS A 96 2.24 -4.35 6.91
CA CYS A 96 1.23 -4.18 5.86
C CYS A 96 1.86 -3.92 4.48
N LEU A 97 2.93 -3.11 4.42
CA LEU A 97 3.66 -2.82 3.18
C LEU A 97 4.29 -4.10 2.60
N MET A 98 5.08 -4.81 3.40
CA MET A 98 5.73 -6.04 2.94
C MET A 98 4.70 -7.13 2.60
N GLY A 99 3.63 -7.26 3.39
CA GLY A 99 2.53 -8.19 3.11
C GLY A 99 1.83 -7.90 1.79
N ALA A 100 1.57 -6.62 1.50
CA ALA A 100 1.04 -6.20 0.21
C ALA A 100 1.99 -6.55 -0.95
N GLY A 101 3.29 -6.28 -0.80
CA GLY A 101 4.31 -6.62 -1.79
C GLY A 101 4.41 -8.13 -2.05
N LEU A 102 4.40 -8.95 -0.99
CA LEU A 102 4.45 -10.41 -1.12
C LEU A 102 3.23 -10.98 -1.85
N VAL A 103 2.02 -10.49 -1.52
CA VAL A 103 0.80 -10.91 -2.23
C VAL A 103 0.85 -10.48 -3.69
N GLN A 104 1.36 -9.28 -3.98
CA GLN A 104 1.49 -8.81 -5.35
C GLN A 104 2.50 -9.62 -6.17
N LEU A 105 3.64 -10.00 -5.58
CA LEU A 105 4.60 -10.90 -6.24
C LEU A 105 3.98 -12.26 -6.55
N LEU A 106 3.19 -12.82 -5.62
CA LEU A 106 2.47 -14.07 -5.84
C LEU A 106 1.46 -13.94 -6.99
N VAL A 107 0.68 -12.86 -7.02
CA VAL A 107 -0.28 -12.61 -8.10
C VAL A 107 0.42 -12.46 -9.45
N ALA A 108 1.54 -11.72 -9.49
CA ALA A 108 2.31 -11.58 -10.72
C ALA A 108 2.89 -12.92 -11.19
N ALA A 109 3.38 -13.77 -10.28
CA ALA A 109 3.87 -15.10 -10.61
C ALA A 109 2.77 -16.02 -11.16
N VAL A 110 1.54 -15.93 -10.65
CA VAL A 110 0.40 -16.74 -11.11
C VAL A 110 -0.19 -16.23 -12.44
N THR A 111 -0.21 -14.91 -12.64
CA THR A 111 -0.83 -14.28 -13.82
C THR A 111 0.15 -14.00 -14.96
N GLY A 112 1.46 -14.19 -14.75
CA GLY A 112 2.50 -13.82 -15.72
C GLY A 112 2.71 -12.30 -15.82
N GLY A 113 2.40 -11.56 -14.76
CA GLY A 113 2.59 -10.11 -14.71
C GLY A 113 4.06 -9.73 -14.68
N VAL A 114 4.46 -8.81 -15.56
CA VAL A 114 5.86 -8.36 -15.72
C VAL A 114 6.09 -6.89 -15.33
N TYR A 115 5.01 -6.16 -15.02
CA TYR A 115 5.09 -4.75 -14.72
C TYR A 115 5.34 -4.50 -13.22
N PRO A 116 6.17 -3.50 -12.87
CA PRO A 116 6.52 -3.25 -11.48
C PRO A 116 5.36 -2.60 -10.72
N THR A 117 5.32 -2.84 -9.42
CA THR A 117 4.35 -2.21 -8.52
C THR A 117 4.99 -1.06 -7.75
N ILE A 118 4.25 0.05 -7.59
CA ILE A 118 4.67 1.23 -6.82
C ILE A 118 3.50 1.76 -5.98
N GLY A 119 3.80 2.37 -4.85
CA GLY A 119 2.84 3.11 -4.03
C GLY A 119 2.68 2.58 -2.62
N ALA A 120 2.44 3.50 -1.69
CA ALA A 120 2.18 3.21 -0.27
C ALA A 120 0.83 2.49 -0.02
N SER A 121 0.00 2.35 -1.05
CA SER A 121 -1.43 2.04 -0.91
C SER A 121 -1.70 0.71 -0.22
N GLY A 122 -0.85 -0.32 -0.40
CA GLY A 122 -0.94 -1.56 0.36
C GLY A 122 -0.89 -1.36 1.88
N ALA A 123 0.06 -0.55 2.35
CA ALA A 123 0.15 -0.19 3.77
C ALA A 123 -1.01 0.70 4.22
N VAL A 124 -1.46 1.62 3.36
CA VAL A 124 -2.63 2.48 3.63
C VAL A 124 -3.91 1.66 3.79
N PHE A 125 -4.12 0.63 2.99
CA PHE A 125 -5.26 -0.29 3.15
C PHE A 125 -5.18 -1.10 4.45
N GLY A 126 -3.97 -1.52 4.85
CA GLY A 126 -3.72 -2.05 6.19
C GLY A 126 -4.08 -1.05 7.29
N LEU A 127 -3.76 0.24 7.13
CA LEU A 127 -4.14 1.29 8.08
C LEU A 127 -5.64 1.55 8.11
N LEU A 128 -6.31 1.53 6.96
CA LEU A 128 -7.77 1.62 6.88
C LEU A 128 -8.42 0.49 7.67
N LEU A 129 -7.92 -0.74 7.52
CA LEU A 129 -8.37 -1.87 8.33
C LEU A 129 -8.18 -1.62 9.83
N ALA A 130 -6.98 -1.21 10.25
CA ALA A 130 -6.72 -0.86 11.65
C ALA A 130 -7.68 0.22 12.17
N TYR A 131 -7.91 1.27 11.38
CA TYR A 131 -8.85 2.33 11.73
C TYR A 131 -10.28 1.83 11.85
N GLY A 132 -10.75 1.01 10.91
CA GLY A 132 -12.08 0.38 10.98
C GLY A 132 -12.27 -0.53 12.18
N MET A 133 -11.19 -1.17 12.67
CA MET A 133 -11.22 -2.05 13.85
C MET A 133 -11.15 -1.26 15.17
N MET A 134 -10.28 -0.24 15.25
CA MET A 134 -10.06 0.53 16.48
C MET A 134 -11.12 1.63 16.68
N TYR A 135 -11.65 2.19 15.59
CA TYR A 135 -12.62 3.28 15.58
C TYR A 135 -13.89 2.94 14.76
N PRO A 136 -14.54 1.78 15.00
CA PRO A 136 -15.56 1.23 14.11
C PRO A 136 -16.81 2.10 13.93
N ASN A 137 -17.11 2.95 14.92
CA ASN A 137 -18.28 3.84 14.90
C ASN A 137 -17.91 5.29 14.55
N SER A 138 -16.64 5.62 14.33
CA SER A 138 -16.24 6.94 13.84
C SER A 138 -16.80 7.17 12.45
N THR A 139 -17.32 8.37 12.20
CA THR A 139 -17.89 8.74 10.90
C THR A 139 -16.79 9.22 9.97
N ILE A 140 -16.71 8.61 8.79
CA ILE A 140 -15.92 9.07 7.65
C ILE A 140 -16.87 9.82 6.72
N MET A 141 -16.55 11.08 6.43
CA MET A 141 -17.27 11.84 5.41
C MET A 141 -16.62 11.56 4.05
N LEU A 142 -17.38 10.98 3.13
CA LEU A 142 -16.93 10.90 1.73
C LEU A 142 -16.79 12.31 1.15
N LEU A 143 -15.82 12.52 0.28
CA LEU A 143 -15.64 13.83 -0.36
C LEU A 143 -16.75 14.10 -1.38
N ILE A 144 -17.10 13.09 -2.19
CA ILE A 144 -18.08 13.21 -3.29
C ILE A 144 -18.79 11.86 -3.48
N PRO A 145 -20.13 11.78 -3.35
CA PRO A 145 -21.01 12.73 -2.67
C PRO A 145 -20.73 12.76 -1.15
N PRO A 146 -21.05 13.85 -0.42
CA PRO A 146 -20.80 13.97 1.02
C PRO A 146 -21.75 13.11 1.84
N VAL A 147 -21.48 11.80 1.87
CA VAL A 147 -22.25 10.81 2.62
C VAL A 147 -21.44 10.38 3.83
N PRO A 148 -21.95 10.58 5.06
CA PRO A 148 -21.30 10.08 6.27
C PRO A 148 -21.48 8.57 6.38
N ILE A 149 -20.37 7.83 6.55
CA ILE A 149 -20.38 6.37 6.70
C ILE A 149 -19.55 5.99 7.92
N LYS A 150 -20.02 5.03 8.72
CA LYS A 150 -19.22 4.49 9.84
C LYS A 150 -17.98 3.77 9.30
N ALA A 151 -16.85 3.97 9.95
CA ALA A 151 -15.55 3.44 9.50
C ALA A 151 -15.58 1.93 9.20
N LYS A 152 -16.24 1.12 10.04
CA LYS A 152 -16.35 -0.33 9.78
C LYS A 152 -17.02 -0.65 8.44
N TRP A 153 -18.08 0.07 8.08
CA TRP A 153 -18.81 -0.17 6.83
C TRP A 153 -18.04 0.35 5.63
N PHE A 154 -17.38 1.50 5.78
CA PHE A 154 -16.48 2.03 4.76
C PHE A 154 -15.36 1.04 4.43
N VAL A 155 -14.68 0.51 5.46
CA VAL A 155 -13.56 -0.43 5.29
C VAL A 155 -14.01 -1.76 4.70
N ILE A 156 -15.13 -2.33 5.19
CA ILE A 156 -15.69 -3.57 4.63
C ILE A 156 -16.09 -3.37 3.17
N GLY A 157 -16.82 -2.30 2.87
CA GLY A 157 -17.26 -1.99 1.50
C GLY A 157 -16.09 -1.75 0.55
N TYR A 158 -15.08 -0.98 0.99
CA TYR A 158 -13.92 -0.70 0.15
C TYR A 158 -13.04 -1.94 -0.07
N GLY A 159 -12.88 -2.79 0.94
CA GLY A 159 -12.22 -4.09 0.81
C GLY A 159 -12.96 -5.03 -0.16
N ALA A 160 -14.29 -5.10 -0.06
CA ALA A 160 -15.11 -5.90 -0.97
C ALA A 160 -15.03 -5.40 -2.43
N LEU A 161 -15.08 -4.07 -2.64
CA LEU A 161 -14.93 -3.47 -3.95
C LEU A 161 -13.55 -3.73 -4.56
N THR A 162 -12.50 -3.63 -3.73
CA THR A 162 -11.12 -3.93 -4.13
C THR A 162 -10.98 -5.40 -4.55
N LEU A 163 -11.58 -6.33 -3.80
CA LEU A 163 -11.63 -7.74 -4.18
C LEU A 163 -12.37 -7.95 -5.51
N PHE A 164 -13.53 -7.29 -5.68
CA PHE A 164 -14.28 -7.36 -6.93
C PHE A 164 -13.43 -6.91 -8.13
N PHE A 165 -12.78 -5.75 -8.04
CA PHE A 165 -11.92 -5.24 -9.12
C PHE A 165 -10.70 -6.12 -9.39
N GLY A 166 -10.09 -6.69 -8.34
CA GLY A 166 -9.03 -7.67 -8.50
C GLY A 166 -9.49 -8.92 -9.26
N MET A 167 -10.67 -9.44 -8.92
CA MET A 167 -11.25 -10.65 -9.55
C MET A 167 -11.70 -10.41 -10.99
N THR A 168 -12.27 -9.26 -11.30
CA THR A 168 -12.79 -8.94 -12.65
C THR A 168 -11.73 -8.36 -13.58
N GLY A 169 -10.54 -8.01 -13.07
CA GLY A 169 -9.52 -7.28 -13.82
C GLY A 169 -9.92 -5.84 -14.16
N THR A 170 -10.98 -5.31 -13.56
CA THR A 170 -11.40 -3.92 -13.76
C THR A 170 -10.39 -2.97 -13.12
N MET A 171 -10.07 -1.87 -13.80
CA MET A 171 -8.98 -0.96 -13.39
C MET A 171 -7.65 -1.70 -13.18
N SER A 172 -7.23 -2.52 -14.13
CA SER A 172 -6.03 -3.38 -14.07
C SER A 172 -4.70 -2.66 -13.80
N GLY A 173 -4.65 -1.33 -13.97
CA GLY A 173 -3.51 -0.50 -13.54
C GLY A 173 -3.36 -0.32 -12.03
N VAL A 174 -4.29 -0.85 -11.22
CA VAL A 174 -4.27 -0.80 -9.76
C VAL A 174 -4.02 -2.20 -9.19
N ALA A 175 -3.05 -2.30 -8.28
CA ALA A 175 -2.68 -3.55 -7.61
C ALA A 175 -3.67 -3.93 -6.50
N HIS A 176 -4.92 -4.25 -6.86
CA HIS A 176 -6.01 -4.53 -5.90
C HIS A 176 -5.68 -5.67 -4.91
N PHE A 177 -5.03 -6.73 -5.36
CA PHE A 177 -4.64 -7.81 -4.46
C PHE A 177 -3.53 -7.40 -3.49
N ALA A 178 -2.66 -6.46 -3.85
CA ALA A 178 -1.69 -5.88 -2.92
C ALA A 178 -2.41 -5.16 -1.77
N HIS A 179 -3.49 -4.42 -2.05
CA HIS A 179 -4.32 -3.78 -1.03
C HIS A 179 -4.90 -4.80 -0.04
N LEU A 180 -5.50 -5.88 -0.57
CA LEU A 180 -6.02 -6.97 0.25
C LEU A 180 -4.92 -7.68 1.05
N GLY A 181 -3.72 -7.84 0.48
CA GLY A 181 -2.55 -8.37 1.18
C GLY A 181 -2.17 -7.50 2.37
N GLY A 182 -2.13 -6.19 2.19
CA GLY A 182 -1.89 -5.24 3.29
C GLY A 182 -2.94 -5.32 4.41
N MET A 183 -4.22 -5.47 4.04
CA MET A 183 -5.31 -5.70 5.00
C MET A 183 -5.13 -7.03 5.75
N ALA A 184 -4.83 -8.12 5.05
CA ALA A 184 -4.72 -9.45 5.64
C ALA A 184 -3.55 -9.54 6.64
N PHE A 185 -2.37 -9.06 6.25
CA PHE A 185 -1.19 -9.05 7.14
C PHE A 185 -1.39 -8.11 8.32
N GLY A 186 -2.01 -6.94 8.10
CA GLY A 186 -2.39 -6.02 9.18
C GLY A 186 -3.34 -6.65 10.19
N PHE A 187 -4.41 -7.30 9.70
CA PHE A 187 -5.35 -8.04 10.54
C PHE A 187 -4.64 -9.10 11.39
N GLY A 188 -3.80 -9.93 10.76
CA GLY A 188 -3.03 -10.96 11.44
C GLY A 188 -2.14 -10.39 12.56
N LEU A 189 -1.49 -9.26 12.32
CA LEU A 189 -0.65 -8.59 13.32
C LEU A 189 -1.47 -8.03 14.49
N ILE A 190 -2.64 -7.44 14.23
CA ILE A 190 -3.56 -6.96 15.29
C ILE A 190 -4.01 -8.13 16.16
N VAL A 191 -4.42 -9.25 15.57
CA VAL A 191 -4.83 -10.47 16.29
C VAL A 191 -3.67 -11.02 17.13
N TYR A 192 -2.46 -11.06 16.56
CA TYR A 192 -1.27 -11.50 17.30
C TYR A 192 -0.99 -10.63 18.53
N TRP A 193 -1.10 -9.31 18.39
CA TRP A 193 -0.90 -8.39 19.52
C TRP A 193 -2.01 -8.51 20.58
N SER A 194 -3.27 -8.71 20.19
CA SER A 194 -4.37 -8.83 21.16
C SER A 194 -4.24 -10.08 22.04
N GLN A 195 -3.81 -11.20 21.47
CA GLN A 195 -3.56 -12.44 22.22
C GLN A 195 -2.42 -12.32 23.24
N ARG A 196 -1.43 -11.45 23.00
CA ARG A 196 -0.31 -11.21 23.91
C ARG A 196 -0.70 -10.33 25.11
N VAL A 197 -1.69 -9.44 24.94
CA VAL A 197 -2.18 -8.57 26.03
C VAL A 197 -3.02 -9.37 27.02
N GLY A 198 -3.87 -10.30 26.55
CA GLY A 198 -4.68 -11.15 27.44
C GLY A 198 -3.94 -12.30 28.14
N ARG A 199 -2.62 -12.42 27.96
CA ARG A 199 -1.75 -13.43 28.60
C ARG A 199 -0.86 -12.85 29.72
N ARG A 200 -1.06 -11.59 30.09
CA ARG A 200 -0.44 -10.93 31.24
C ARG A 200 -1.52 -10.62 32.27
#